data_AF-D7FPZ5-F1
#
_entry.id   AF-D7FPZ5-F1
#
_cell.length_a   1.000
_cell.length_b   1.000
_cell.length_c   1.000
_cell.angle_alpha   90.00
_cell.angle_beta   90.00
_cell.angle_gamma   90.00
#
_symmetry.space_group_name_H-M   'P 1'
#
loop_
_entity.id
_entity.type
_entity.pdbx_description
1 polymer ?
#
loop_
_entity_poly.entity_id
_entity_poly.type
_entity_poly.pdbx_seq_one_letter_code
_entity_poly.pdbx_strand_id
1 'polypeptide(L)'
;MKFFHIASVCLAATAAPRLARAATNFDNLLSLVSQLQEEVMLLSTEYGAKDDEIASLVTQLTTCEQSTTTTSSDDLSQDESDDSTPSPEPSPTPEPEPQPEPTPSPESMSEPAPTPTEAPGSPEPGSGGGFTFSRDNSWNYNLVTPVDTSADVDVFFIDMDAGQAVIDELHGKGKGVVCYISIGTVEDWRDDAKEFPSSAIGGDVSGWAGEKWVDVNDEDVREIMTARVEMASSMNCDAVEPDNMMVYIEGSSTGVSVSEPQQIEYNSWFADIVHAYGMGVGLKNAVELVPILVNKFDFALNEECHEWNECVVYEDTFLAEGKPVFNVEYNLGKSVCDEANALGLDTILKSYDLDAAFCSCVDPSRDVDCMH
;
A
#
# COMPACT_ATOMS: atom_id res chain seq x y z
N MET A 1 -11.45 13.37 -21.29
CA MET A 1 -11.11 12.01 -20.84
C MET A 1 -11.52 11.75 -19.38
N LYS A 2 -11.11 12.56 -18.38
CA LYS A 2 -11.62 12.44 -16.98
C LYS A 2 -13.16 12.42 -16.85
N PHE A 3 -13.86 13.29 -17.59
CA PHE A 3 -15.34 13.35 -17.59
C PHE A 3 -16.03 12.07 -18.08
N PHE A 4 -15.50 11.42 -19.13
CA PHE A 4 -16.07 10.18 -19.68
C PHE A 4 -15.86 8.98 -18.74
N HIS A 5 -14.74 8.99 -18.01
CA HIS A 5 -14.41 7.95 -17.04
C HIS A 5 -15.35 8.02 -15.82
N ILE A 6 -15.59 9.22 -15.29
CA ILE A 6 -16.50 9.41 -14.14
C ILE A 6 -17.96 9.12 -14.49
N ALA A 7 -18.42 9.52 -15.68
CA ALA A 7 -19.77 9.19 -16.16
C ALA A 7 -19.97 7.67 -16.34
N SER A 8 -18.94 6.96 -16.79
CA SER A 8 -18.98 5.50 -16.94
C SER A 8 -18.98 4.77 -15.60
N VAL A 9 -18.23 5.27 -14.61
CA VAL A 9 -18.21 4.74 -13.24
C VAL A 9 -19.56 4.95 -12.53
N CYS A 10 -20.24 6.09 -12.74
CA CYS A 10 -21.57 6.38 -12.19
C CYS A 10 -22.65 5.42 -12.79
N LEU A 11 -22.57 5.13 -14.09
CA LEU A 11 -23.49 4.19 -14.76
C LEU A 11 -23.30 2.74 -14.29
N ALA A 12 -22.06 2.34 -14.00
CA ALA A 12 -21.75 1.02 -13.46
C ALA A 12 -22.30 0.83 -12.03
N ALA A 13 -22.20 1.86 -11.19
CA ALA A 13 -22.71 1.84 -9.81
C ALA A 13 -24.25 1.73 -9.72
N THR A 14 -25.00 2.26 -10.70
CA THR A 14 -26.47 2.23 -10.71
C THR A 14 -27.06 0.94 -11.27
N ALA A 15 -26.28 0.13 -12.01
CA ALA A 15 -26.72 -1.14 -12.59
C ALA A 15 -26.67 -2.33 -11.62
N ALA A 16 -26.00 -2.21 -10.46
CA ALA A 16 -25.79 -3.30 -9.52
C ALA A 16 -25.95 -2.87 -8.04
N PRO A 17 -27.19 -2.75 -7.53
CA PRO A 17 -27.47 -2.22 -6.17
C PRO A 17 -26.96 -3.11 -5.01
N ARG A 18 -26.35 -4.27 -5.29
CA ARG A 18 -25.71 -5.12 -4.27
C ARG A 18 -24.22 -4.84 -4.05
N LEU A 19 -23.57 -4.06 -4.91
CA LEU A 19 -22.19 -3.59 -4.71
C LEU A 19 -22.12 -2.31 -3.87
N ALA A 20 -23.26 -1.63 -3.65
CA ALA A 20 -23.35 -0.39 -2.88
C ALA A 20 -23.41 -0.58 -1.35
N ARG A 21 -22.78 -1.63 -0.80
CA ARG A 21 -22.71 -1.87 0.66
C ARG A 21 -21.32 -1.64 1.26
N ALA A 22 -20.35 -1.18 0.47
CA ALA A 22 -18.97 -0.94 0.90
C ALA A 22 -18.54 0.54 0.85
N ALA A 23 -19.46 1.50 0.92
CA ALA A 23 -19.09 2.91 0.81
C ALA A 23 -19.70 3.77 1.92
N THR A 24 -18.86 4.10 2.91
CA THR A 24 -18.85 5.40 3.60
C THR A 24 -18.55 6.57 2.64
N ASN A 25 -18.38 6.31 1.34
CA ASN A 25 -18.06 7.27 0.27
C ASN A 25 -19.25 7.74 -0.58
N PHE A 26 -20.49 7.35 -0.28
CA PHE A 26 -21.65 7.73 -1.10
C PHE A 26 -21.91 9.25 -1.10
N ASP A 27 -21.70 9.92 0.05
CA ASP A 27 -21.87 11.37 0.19
C ASP A 27 -20.77 12.17 -0.54
N ASN A 28 -19.54 11.64 -0.57
CA ASN A 28 -18.43 12.22 -1.36
C ASN A 28 -18.71 12.12 -2.86
N LEU A 29 -19.36 11.04 -3.30
CA LEU A 29 -19.72 10.82 -4.70
C LEU A 29 -20.85 11.76 -5.13
N LEU A 30 -21.84 12.01 -4.27
CA LEU A 30 -22.90 13.01 -4.50
C LEU A 30 -22.33 14.44 -4.58
N SER A 31 -21.40 14.79 -3.69
CA SER A 31 -20.73 16.10 -3.71
C SER A 31 -19.93 16.29 -5.00
N LEU A 32 -19.20 15.27 -5.45
CA LEU A 32 -18.43 15.31 -6.67
C LEU A 32 -19.31 15.39 -7.93
N VAL A 33 -20.44 14.65 -7.95
CA VAL A 33 -21.43 14.72 -9.05
C VAL A 33 -22.06 16.12 -9.13
N SER A 34 -22.37 16.74 -8.00
CA SER A 34 -22.93 18.10 -7.95
C SER A 34 -21.93 19.16 -8.43
N GLN A 35 -20.65 19.04 -8.03
CA GLN A 35 -19.58 19.93 -8.52
C GLN A 35 -19.37 19.81 -10.04
N LEU A 36 -19.39 18.59 -10.57
CA LEU A 36 -19.24 18.35 -12.00
C LEU A 36 -20.43 18.87 -12.81
N GLN A 37 -21.66 18.85 -12.26
CA GLN A 37 -22.82 19.44 -12.91
C GLN A 37 -22.71 20.96 -13.06
N GLU A 38 -22.18 21.66 -12.04
CA GLU A 38 -21.96 23.11 -12.13
C GLU A 38 -20.93 23.46 -13.21
N GLU A 39 -19.83 22.71 -13.29
CA GLU A 39 -18.80 22.90 -14.32
C GLU A 39 -19.33 22.61 -15.74
N VAL A 40 -20.11 21.55 -15.91
CA VAL A 40 -20.71 21.20 -17.21
C VAL A 40 -21.79 22.22 -17.63
N MET A 41 -22.57 22.75 -16.70
CA MET A 41 -23.52 23.84 -17.00
C MET A 41 -22.83 25.15 -17.39
N LEU A 42 -21.69 25.47 -16.77
CA LEU A 42 -20.87 26.61 -17.15
C LEU A 42 -20.31 26.44 -18.56
N LEU A 43 -19.77 25.26 -18.88
CA LEU A 43 -19.27 24.93 -20.23
C LEU A 43 -20.40 24.95 -21.28
N SER A 44 -21.59 24.45 -20.96
CA SER A 44 -22.76 24.53 -21.86
C SER A 44 -23.22 25.97 -22.14
N THR A 45 -23.00 26.88 -21.19
CA THR A 45 -23.35 28.30 -21.33
C THR A 45 -22.29 29.05 -22.14
N GLU A 46 -21.01 28.67 -21.99
CA GLU A 46 -19.86 29.28 -22.67
C GLU A 46 -19.73 28.84 -24.14
N TYR A 47 -19.95 27.56 -24.44
CA TYR A 47 -19.79 26.99 -25.78
C TYR A 47 -21.11 26.89 -26.57
N GLY A 48 -22.25 27.12 -25.90
CA GLY A 48 -23.58 27.02 -26.46
C GLY A 48 -23.99 25.55 -26.68
N ALA A 49 -25.19 25.18 -26.23
CA ALA A 49 -25.76 23.83 -26.28
C ALA A 49 -26.05 23.27 -27.70
N LYS A 50 -25.14 23.44 -28.64
CA LYS A 50 -25.19 22.91 -30.01
C LYS A 50 -24.25 21.75 -30.25
N ASP A 51 -23.46 21.38 -29.25
CA ASP A 51 -22.64 20.17 -29.30
C ASP A 51 -23.44 19.01 -28.69
N ASP A 52 -23.82 18.04 -29.53
CA ASP A 52 -24.63 16.87 -29.14
C ASP A 52 -23.95 16.05 -28.03
N GLU A 53 -22.62 16.15 -27.94
CA GLU A 53 -21.80 15.50 -26.91
C GLU A 53 -21.98 16.14 -25.53
N ILE A 54 -22.07 17.48 -25.45
CA ILE A 54 -22.33 18.20 -24.19
C ILE A 54 -23.76 17.98 -23.72
N ALA A 55 -24.74 17.96 -24.64
CA ALA A 55 -26.13 17.68 -24.30
C ALA A 55 -26.33 16.23 -23.79
N SER A 56 -25.59 15.28 -24.36
CA SER A 56 -25.57 13.88 -23.90
C SER A 56 -24.99 13.78 -22.48
N LEU A 57 -23.88 14.46 -22.20
CA LEU A 57 -23.25 14.49 -20.87
C LEU A 57 -24.15 15.10 -19.80
N VAL A 58 -24.82 16.22 -20.10
CA VAL A 58 -25.80 16.82 -19.18
C VAL A 58 -26.93 15.84 -18.87
N THR A 59 -27.47 15.17 -19.89
CA THR A 59 -28.55 14.19 -19.72
C THR A 59 -28.12 12.99 -18.86
N GLN A 60 -26.90 12.49 -19.06
CA GLN A 60 -26.35 11.38 -18.28
C GLN A 60 -26.14 11.76 -16.80
N LEU A 61 -25.62 12.95 -16.52
CA LEU A 61 -25.41 13.44 -15.16
C LEU A 61 -26.73 13.69 -14.42
N THR A 62 -27.73 14.29 -15.07
CA THR A 62 -29.06 14.48 -14.47
C THR A 62 -29.76 13.14 -14.17
N THR A 63 -29.49 12.10 -14.97
CA THR A 63 -30.03 10.75 -14.72
C THR A 63 -29.35 10.06 -13.52
N CYS A 64 -28.04 10.30 -13.30
CA CYS A 64 -27.33 9.76 -12.13
C CYS A 64 -27.82 10.39 -10.81
N GLU A 65 -28.14 11.69 -10.80
CA GLU A 65 -28.69 12.40 -9.63
C GLU A 65 -30.11 11.92 -9.24
N GLN A 66 -30.95 11.63 -10.24
CA GLN A 66 -32.31 11.10 -9.98
C GLN A 66 -32.30 9.65 -9.46
N SER A 67 -31.33 8.83 -9.91
CA SER A 67 -31.21 7.45 -9.40
C SER A 67 -30.73 7.39 -7.95
N THR A 68 -29.84 8.28 -7.54
CA THR A 68 -29.26 8.31 -6.18
C THR A 68 -30.24 8.82 -5.12
N THR A 69 -31.16 9.73 -5.49
CA THR A 69 -32.23 10.24 -4.62
C THR A 69 -33.36 9.23 -4.39
N THR A 70 -33.61 8.32 -5.34
CA THR A 70 -34.68 7.32 -5.23
C THR A 70 -34.31 6.23 -4.21
N THR A 71 -33.03 5.87 -4.08
CA THR A 71 -32.53 4.88 -3.10
C THR A 71 -32.56 5.34 -1.64
N SER A 72 -32.66 6.65 -1.38
CA SER A 72 -32.72 7.20 -0.01
C SER A 72 -34.14 7.25 0.58
N SER A 73 -35.17 6.97 -0.22
CA SER A 73 -36.56 7.27 0.15
C SER A 73 -37.37 6.06 0.65
N ASP A 74 -36.84 4.84 0.56
CA ASP A 74 -37.60 3.60 0.79
C ASP A 74 -37.37 2.90 2.15
N ASP A 75 -36.56 3.45 3.04
CA ASP A 75 -36.43 2.91 4.40
C ASP A 75 -36.29 4.05 5.39
N LEU A 76 -37.41 4.41 6.02
CA LEU A 76 -37.54 5.03 7.36
C LEU A 76 -39.01 5.48 7.49
N SER A 77 -39.88 4.55 7.86
CA SER A 77 -41.20 4.88 8.38
C SER A 77 -41.40 4.26 9.75
N GLN A 78 -41.96 5.08 10.65
CA GLN A 78 -42.40 4.81 12.03
C GLN A 78 -41.26 4.95 13.06
N ASP A 79 -41.35 5.79 14.10
CA ASP A 79 -42.53 6.16 14.89
C ASP A 79 -42.35 7.53 15.55
N GLU A 80 -43.41 8.34 15.58
CA GLU A 80 -43.48 9.60 16.33
C GLU A 80 -44.15 9.37 17.70
N SER A 81 -43.64 10.01 18.76
CA SER A 81 -44.50 10.70 19.73
C SER A 81 -43.73 11.63 20.67
N ASP A 82 -44.15 12.89 20.63
CA ASP A 82 -44.04 14.01 21.59
C ASP A 82 -43.90 13.66 23.08
N ASP A 83 -43.13 14.45 23.84
CA ASP A 83 -43.67 15.50 24.74
C ASP A 83 -42.53 16.29 25.44
N SER A 84 -42.82 17.56 25.71
CA SER A 84 -41.92 18.62 26.18
C SER A 84 -41.68 18.63 27.70
N THR A 85 -40.51 19.10 28.15
CA THR A 85 -40.32 20.13 29.21
C THR A 85 -38.82 20.37 29.53
N PRO A 86 -38.39 21.61 29.86
CA PRO A 86 -36.99 21.90 30.19
C PRO A 86 -36.73 22.08 31.71
N SER A 87 -35.50 21.77 32.18
CA SER A 87 -34.75 22.32 33.35
C SER A 87 -34.00 21.22 34.15
N PRO A 88 -32.91 21.49 34.92
CA PRO A 88 -31.98 22.63 34.99
C PRO A 88 -30.48 22.25 34.75
N GLU A 89 -29.63 23.27 34.68
CA GLU A 89 -28.15 23.18 34.63
C GLU A 89 -27.51 22.43 35.83
N PRO A 90 -26.38 21.73 35.62
CA PRO A 90 -25.58 21.19 36.73
C PRO A 90 -24.73 22.28 37.41
N SER A 91 -24.67 22.21 38.74
CA SER A 91 -23.78 23.02 39.61
C SER A 91 -22.30 22.70 39.41
N PRO A 92 -21.39 23.65 39.74
CA PRO A 92 -19.95 23.47 39.58
C PRO A 92 -19.37 22.51 40.63
N THR A 93 -18.51 21.62 40.17
CA THR A 93 -17.66 20.71 40.96
C THR A 93 -16.54 21.50 41.66
N PRO A 94 -16.18 21.19 42.93
CA PRO A 94 -15.12 21.91 43.62
C PRO A 94 -13.72 21.58 43.09
N GLU A 95 -12.88 22.61 43.08
CA GLU A 95 -11.46 22.64 42.73
C GLU A 95 -10.62 21.81 43.72
N PRO A 96 -9.61 21.03 43.26
CA PRO A 96 -8.76 20.25 44.16
C PRO A 96 -7.73 21.15 44.87
N GLU A 97 -7.51 20.87 46.16
CA GLU A 97 -6.52 21.54 47.02
C GLU A 97 -5.07 21.34 46.51
N PRO A 98 -4.16 22.32 46.72
CA PRO A 98 -2.79 22.24 46.25
C PRO A 98 -1.96 21.24 47.08
N GLN A 99 -1.29 20.33 46.38
CA GLN A 99 -0.31 19.41 46.96
C GLN A 99 1.00 20.16 47.31
N PRO A 100 1.68 19.84 48.44
CA PRO A 100 2.88 20.55 48.86
C PRO A 100 4.08 20.30 47.92
N GLU A 101 4.87 21.36 47.70
CA GLU A 101 6.10 21.36 46.91
C GLU A 101 7.15 20.37 47.45
N PRO A 102 7.87 19.63 46.58
CA PRO A 102 8.98 18.79 46.99
C PRO A 102 10.21 19.64 47.37
N THR A 103 10.86 19.23 48.47
CA THR A 103 12.10 19.80 49.00
C THR A 103 13.29 19.46 48.09
N PRO A 104 14.27 20.36 47.85
CA PRO A 104 15.40 20.08 46.97
C PRO A 104 16.37 19.07 47.60
N SER A 105 16.71 18.04 46.82
CA SER A 105 17.79 17.08 47.10
C SER A 105 19.13 17.63 46.57
N PRO A 106 20.28 17.39 47.22
CA PRO A 106 21.53 18.10 46.94
C PRO A 106 22.15 17.71 45.61
N GLU A 107 22.74 18.70 44.94
CA GLU A 107 23.52 18.58 43.70
C GLU A 107 24.68 17.59 43.88
N SER A 108 24.64 16.50 43.11
CA SER A 108 25.78 15.61 42.92
C SER A 108 26.61 16.12 41.76
N MET A 109 27.92 16.25 42.02
CA MET A 109 28.93 16.78 41.12
C MET A 109 28.99 16.00 39.80
N SER A 110 29.13 16.75 38.71
CA SER A 110 29.22 16.30 37.33
C SER A 110 30.42 15.37 37.11
N GLU A 111 30.16 14.17 36.61
CA GLU A 111 31.16 13.31 35.96
C GLU A 111 31.26 13.71 34.48
N PRO A 112 32.46 13.84 33.89
CA PRO A 112 32.60 14.27 32.51
C PRO A 112 31.99 13.23 31.56
N ALA A 113 31.20 13.73 30.62
CA ALA A 113 30.58 12.93 29.56
C ALA A 113 31.63 12.07 28.83
N PRO A 114 31.37 10.77 28.58
CA PRO A 114 32.21 10.00 27.70
C PRO A 114 32.17 10.64 26.31
N THR A 115 33.35 10.77 25.71
CA THR A 115 33.57 11.24 24.34
C THR A 115 32.70 10.41 23.38
N PRO A 116 32.10 11.00 22.33
CA PRO A 116 31.36 10.24 21.32
C PRO A 116 32.30 9.18 20.77
N THR A 117 31.95 7.91 21.01
CA THR A 117 32.58 6.80 20.31
C THR A 117 32.16 6.95 18.85
N GLU A 118 33.14 7.04 17.95
CA GLU A 118 32.90 7.00 16.52
C GLU A 118 31.94 5.87 16.20
N ALA A 119 30.91 6.19 15.40
CA ALA A 119 30.02 5.18 14.84
C ALA A 119 30.87 4.02 14.29
N PRO A 120 30.49 2.74 14.54
CA PRO A 120 31.13 1.63 13.89
C PRO A 120 31.17 1.92 12.39
N GLY A 121 32.36 1.86 11.79
CA GLY A 121 32.51 2.12 10.36
C GLY A 121 31.52 1.28 9.58
N SER A 122 30.86 1.92 8.61
CA SER A 122 30.04 1.29 7.57
C SER A 122 30.56 -0.11 7.30
N PRO A 123 29.74 -1.17 7.45
CA PRO A 123 30.15 -2.49 6.97
C PRO A 123 30.61 -2.31 5.52
N GLU A 124 31.71 -2.96 5.15
CA GLU A 124 32.07 -3.11 3.74
C GLU A 124 30.80 -3.59 3.03
N PRO A 125 30.38 -2.96 1.91
CA PRO A 125 29.21 -3.40 1.18
C PRO A 125 29.33 -4.90 0.98
N GLY A 126 28.38 -5.66 1.53
CA GLY A 126 28.24 -7.05 1.18
C GLY A 126 28.26 -7.14 -0.34
N SER A 127 28.87 -8.18 -0.88
CA SER A 127 28.91 -8.45 -2.32
C SER A 127 27.51 -8.83 -2.86
N GLY A 128 26.44 -8.15 -2.43
CA GLY A 128 25.04 -8.34 -2.80
C GLY A 128 24.66 -7.77 -4.17
N GLY A 129 25.63 -7.59 -5.06
CA GLY A 129 25.42 -7.09 -6.43
C GLY A 129 25.47 -8.17 -7.50
N GLY A 130 25.08 -9.40 -7.17
CA GLY A 130 25.23 -10.56 -8.07
C GLY A 130 24.03 -10.77 -9.00
N PHE A 131 22.81 -10.59 -8.50
CA PHE A 131 21.60 -10.85 -9.26
C PHE A 131 21.13 -9.59 -10.00
N THR A 132 20.89 -9.70 -11.30
CA THR A 132 20.32 -8.61 -12.12
C THR A 132 18.89 -8.97 -12.45
N PHE A 133 17.94 -8.19 -11.92
CA PHE A 133 16.54 -8.30 -12.26
C PHE A 133 16.29 -7.85 -13.71
N SER A 134 15.53 -8.63 -14.44
CA SER A 134 15.23 -8.45 -15.85
C SER A 134 13.83 -8.93 -16.17
N ARG A 135 13.27 -8.45 -17.27
CA ARG A 135 11.92 -8.81 -17.74
C ARG A 135 11.73 -10.29 -18.06
N ASP A 136 12.82 -11.05 -18.20
CA ASP A 136 12.77 -12.48 -18.48
C ASP A 136 12.81 -13.33 -17.19
N ASN A 137 13.00 -12.70 -16.01
CA ASN A 137 13.05 -13.44 -14.76
C ASN A 137 11.68 -13.92 -14.33
N SER A 138 11.61 -15.21 -14.11
CA SER A 138 10.47 -15.88 -13.48
C SER A 138 10.56 -15.85 -11.97
N TRP A 139 9.41 -15.96 -11.30
CA TRP A 139 9.35 -15.71 -9.87
C TRP A 139 8.29 -16.53 -9.15
N ASN A 140 8.46 -16.67 -7.84
CA ASN A 140 7.43 -17.12 -6.92
C ASN A 140 7.38 -16.21 -5.70
N TYR A 141 6.17 -15.97 -5.20
CA TYR A 141 5.90 -15.19 -4.01
C TYR A 141 5.55 -16.12 -2.86
N ASN A 142 6.48 -16.38 -1.94
CA ASN A 142 6.29 -17.34 -0.86
C ASN A 142 6.74 -16.72 0.47
N LEU A 143 5.81 -16.03 1.15
CA LEU A 143 6.06 -15.38 2.43
C LEU A 143 5.84 -16.32 3.63
N VAL A 144 5.18 -17.47 3.44
CA VAL A 144 4.96 -18.45 4.51
C VAL A 144 6.16 -19.37 4.70
N THR A 145 6.57 -19.55 5.96
CA THR A 145 7.63 -20.48 6.35
C THR A 145 7.08 -21.86 6.77
N PRO A 146 7.80 -22.97 6.50
CA PRO A 146 9.05 -23.04 5.74
C PRO A 146 8.84 -22.78 4.24
N VAL A 147 9.80 -22.10 3.61
CA VAL A 147 9.79 -21.81 2.17
C VAL A 147 10.12 -23.07 1.37
N ASP A 148 9.33 -23.36 0.33
CA ASP A 148 9.66 -24.40 -0.63
C ASP A 148 10.63 -23.86 -1.70
N THR A 149 11.90 -24.22 -1.56
CA THR A 149 12.97 -23.77 -2.47
C THR A 149 13.10 -24.63 -3.74
N SER A 150 12.13 -25.52 -4.03
CA SER A 150 12.18 -26.44 -5.16
C SER A 150 11.56 -25.90 -6.45
N ALA A 151 10.81 -24.79 -6.38
CA ALA A 151 10.19 -24.17 -7.54
C ALA A 151 11.24 -23.78 -8.61
N ASP A 152 10.95 -24.09 -9.87
CA ASP A 152 11.83 -23.77 -11.00
C ASP A 152 11.58 -22.34 -11.51
N VAL A 153 11.96 -21.37 -10.67
CA VAL A 153 11.84 -19.92 -10.94
C VAL A 153 13.18 -19.23 -10.73
N ASP A 154 13.41 -18.07 -11.31
CA ASP A 154 14.68 -17.34 -11.19
C ASP A 154 14.78 -16.56 -9.87
N VAL A 155 13.65 -16.03 -9.37
CA VAL A 155 13.55 -15.13 -8.23
C VAL A 155 12.57 -15.66 -7.19
N PHE A 156 12.93 -15.57 -5.92
CA PHE A 156 12.05 -15.86 -4.79
C PHE A 156 11.81 -14.60 -3.99
N PHE A 157 10.53 -14.24 -3.82
CA PHE A 157 10.10 -13.25 -2.85
C PHE A 157 9.75 -13.99 -1.57
N ILE A 158 10.48 -13.73 -0.49
CA ILE A 158 10.37 -14.45 0.78
C ILE A 158 10.36 -13.49 1.96
N ASP A 159 9.79 -13.94 3.06
CA ASP A 159 9.95 -13.28 4.35
C ASP A 159 11.36 -13.55 4.93
N MET A 160 11.97 -12.56 5.58
CA MET A 160 13.27 -12.73 6.24
C MET A 160 13.23 -13.79 7.36
N ASP A 161 12.05 -14.07 7.93
CA ASP A 161 11.84 -15.13 8.93
C ASP A 161 12.11 -16.54 8.36
N ALA A 162 12.20 -16.69 7.03
CA ALA A 162 12.69 -17.93 6.41
C ALA A 162 14.13 -18.27 6.84
N GLY A 163 14.91 -17.24 7.21
CA GLY A 163 16.23 -17.36 7.81
C GLY A 163 17.37 -17.61 6.82
N GLN A 164 18.60 -17.39 7.28
CA GLN A 164 19.81 -17.42 6.46
C GLN A 164 20.00 -18.71 5.66
N ALA A 165 19.65 -19.87 6.25
CA ALA A 165 19.86 -21.16 5.60
C ALA A 165 19.04 -21.30 4.30
N VAL A 166 17.86 -20.70 4.24
CA VAL A 166 17.01 -20.69 3.03
C VAL A 166 17.63 -19.80 1.96
N ILE A 167 18.11 -18.61 2.32
CA ILE A 167 18.77 -17.68 1.40
C ILE A 167 20.03 -18.31 0.81
N ASP A 168 20.89 -18.90 1.66
CA ASP A 168 22.10 -19.60 1.23
C ASP A 168 21.79 -20.77 0.28
N GLU A 169 20.70 -21.51 0.52
CA GLU A 169 20.26 -22.59 -0.36
C GLU A 169 19.82 -22.06 -1.74
N LEU A 170 19.00 -21.01 -1.77
CA LEU A 170 18.52 -20.37 -3.00
C LEU A 170 19.68 -19.81 -3.82
N HIS A 171 20.62 -19.12 -3.18
CA HIS A 171 21.84 -18.64 -3.79
C HIS A 171 22.73 -19.77 -4.30
N GLY A 172 22.84 -20.88 -3.56
CA GLY A 172 23.53 -22.09 -4.00
C GLY A 172 22.92 -22.72 -5.26
N LYS A 173 21.63 -22.46 -5.53
CA LYS A 173 20.91 -22.83 -6.76
C LYS A 173 20.96 -21.75 -7.85
N GLY A 174 21.63 -20.63 -7.60
CA GLY A 174 21.75 -19.49 -8.53
C GLY A 174 20.48 -18.66 -8.66
N LYS A 175 19.60 -18.68 -7.64
CA LYS A 175 18.35 -17.91 -7.62
C LYS A 175 18.59 -16.52 -7.01
N GLY A 176 17.80 -15.53 -7.44
CA GLY A 176 17.71 -14.23 -6.79
C GLY A 176 16.74 -14.27 -5.60
N VAL A 177 17.04 -13.52 -4.56
CA VAL A 177 16.24 -13.45 -3.33
C VAL A 177 15.80 -12.02 -3.07
N VAL A 178 14.49 -11.80 -3.04
CA VAL A 178 13.85 -10.54 -2.64
C VAL A 178 13.27 -10.74 -1.24
N CYS A 179 13.68 -9.91 -0.29
CA CYS A 179 13.26 -9.99 1.09
C CYS A 179 12.12 -9.00 1.38
N TYR A 180 11.00 -9.51 1.90
CA TYR A 180 9.86 -8.72 2.33
C TYR A 180 10.21 -7.84 3.54
N ILE A 181 9.77 -6.58 3.49
CA ILE A 181 9.79 -5.66 4.63
C ILE A 181 8.50 -4.83 4.58
N SER A 182 7.64 -4.87 5.61
CA SER A 182 6.60 -3.86 5.71
C SER A 182 7.20 -2.51 6.14
N ILE A 183 6.94 -1.45 5.35
CA ILE A 183 7.47 -0.10 5.61
C ILE A 183 6.40 0.92 6.00
N GLY A 184 5.12 0.60 5.82
CA GLY A 184 3.99 1.45 6.22
C GLY A 184 3.28 0.99 7.48
N THR A 185 3.66 -0.17 8.03
CA THR A 185 2.99 -0.78 9.18
C THR A 185 4.00 -1.37 10.17
N VAL A 186 3.51 -1.59 11.40
CA VAL A 186 4.15 -2.43 12.40
C VAL A 186 3.37 -3.73 12.52
N GLU A 187 4.10 -4.84 12.51
CA GLU A 187 3.60 -6.20 12.64
C GLU A 187 3.97 -6.73 14.02
N ASP A 188 3.01 -7.03 14.90
CA ASP A 188 3.26 -7.32 16.32
C ASP A 188 4.07 -8.61 16.58
N TRP A 189 4.22 -9.46 15.55
CA TRP A 189 5.01 -10.68 15.57
C TRP A 189 6.50 -10.46 15.27
N ARG A 190 6.90 -9.27 14.82
CA ARG A 190 8.31 -8.95 14.56
C ARG A 190 9.06 -8.69 15.87
N ASP A 191 10.31 -9.14 15.94
CA ASP A 191 11.15 -8.97 17.13
C ASP A 191 11.36 -7.49 17.51
N ASP A 192 11.41 -6.60 16.51
CA ASP A 192 11.59 -5.15 16.64
C ASP A 192 10.28 -4.37 16.84
N ALA A 193 9.11 -5.04 16.88
CA ALA A 193 7.81 -4.37 16.98
C ALA A 193 7.68 -3.46 18.22
N LYS A 194 8.42 -3.75 19.29
CA LYS A 194 8.44 -2.97 20.54
C LYS A 194 9.35 -1.74 20.48
N GLU A 195 10.15 -1.60 19.43
CA GLU A 195 11.03 -0.45 19.22
C GLU A 195 10.27 0.73 18.60
N PHE A 196 9.14 0.47 17.94
CA PHE A 196 8.27 1.52 17.41
C PHE A 196 7.73 2.42 18.54
N PRO A 197 7.86 3.75 18.43
CA PRO A 197 7.32 4.65 19.43
C PRO A 197 5.79 4.58 19.39
N SER A 198 5.16 4.50 20.56
CA SER A 198 3.69 4.43 20.65
C SER A 198 2.98 5.65 20.02
N SER A 199 3.69 6.78 19.85
CA SER A 199 3.18 7.97 19.16
C SER A 199 3.11 7.82 17.64
N ALA A 200 3.92 6.96 17.04
CA ALA A 200 3.91 6.70 15.61
C ALA A 200 2.95 5.56 15.22
N ILE A 201 2.48 4.76 16.18
CA ILE A 201 1.58 3.63 15.90
C ILE A 201 0.13 4.12 15.79
N GLY A 202 -0.49 3.83 14.67
CA GLY A 202 -1.85 4.19 14.32
C GLY A 202 -2.90 3.08 14.53
N GLY A 203 -3.91 3.11 13.68
CA GLY A 203 -5.03 2.17 13.63
C GLY A 203 -4.65 0.81 13.04
N ASP A 204 -5.54 -0.16 13.26
CA ASP A 204 -5.39 -1.51 12.72
C ASP A 204 -5.49 -1.52 11.18
N VAL A 205 -4.67 -2.35 10.54
CA VAL A 205 -4.81 -2.65 9.12
C VAL A 205 -5.97 -3.63 8.94
N SER A 206 -6.94 -3.27 8.09
CA SER A 206 -8.14 -4.08 7.90
C SER A 206 -7.80 -5.42 7.27
N GLY A 207 -8.19 -6.52 7.94
CA GLY A 207 -7.94 -7.88 7.45
C GLY A 207 -6.67 -8.53 8.00
N TRP A 208 -5.77 -7.75 8.62
CA TRP A 208 -4.46 -8.21 9.07
C TRP A 208 -4.34 -8.04 10.59
N ALA A 209 -4.68 -9.10 11.32
CA ALA A 209 -4.70 -9.07 12.78
C ALA A 209 -3.28 -8.96 13.34
N GLY A 210 -3.05 -7.97 14.22
CA GLY A 210 -1.73 -7.71 14.80
C GLY A 210 -0.91 -6.68 14.02
N GLU A 211 -1.42 -6.21 12.87
CA GLU A 211 -0.77 -5.22 12.03
C GLU A 211 -1.42 -3.83 12.19
N LYS A 212 -0.59 -2.79 12.29
CA LYS A 212 -1.04 -1.40 12.50
C LYS A 212 -0.28 -0.44 11.61
N TRP A 213 -0.96 0.57 11.08
CA TRP A 213 -0.33 1.66 10.35
C TRP A 213 0.69 2.41 11.20
N VAL A 214 1.74 2.95 10.57
CA VAL A 214 2.73 3.80 11.26
C VAL A 214 2.89 5.17 10.59
N ASP A 215 3.22 6.19 11.38
CA ASP A 215 3.62 7.50 10.85
C ASP A 215 5.03 7.41 10.26
N VAL A 216 5.09 7.29 8.94
CA VAL A 216 6.36 7.18 8.17
C VAL A 216 7.23 8.45 8.22
N ASN A 217 6.74 9.54 8.81
CA ASN A 217 7.52 10.75 9.03
C ASN A 217 8.28 10.74 10.36
N ASP A 218 7.95 9.82 11.26
CA ASP A 218 8.63 9.71 12.55
C ASP A 218 10.09 9.24 12.33
N GLU A 219 11.04 9.91 12.98
CA GLU A 219 12.46 9.63 12.81
C GLU A 219 12.82 8.24 13.36
N ASP A 220 12.19 7.80 14.46
CA ASP A 220 12.44 6.48 15.04
C ASP A 220 11.94 5.37 14.10
N VAL A 221 10.83 5.60 13.39
CA VAL A 221 10.34 4.67 12.34
C VAL A 221 11.36 4.53 11.22
N ARG A 222 12.00 5.64 10.80
CA ARG A 222 13.06 5.61 9.77
C ARG A 222 14.33 4.90 10.26
N GLU A 223 14.68 5.04 11.53
CA GLU A 223 15.79 4.29 12.14
C GLU A 223 15.51 2.79 12.12
N ILE A 224 14.30 2.37 12.49
CA ILE A 224 13.87 0.96 12.43
C ILE A 224 13.94 0.43 10.99
N MET A 225 13.41 1.17 10.01
CA MET A 225 13.51 0.75 8.60
C MET A 225 14.95 0.65 8.11
N THR A 226 15.83 1.54 8.55
CA THR A 226 17.27 1.46 8.24
C THR A 226 17.88 0.18 8.81
N ALA A 227 17.54 -0.18 10.06
CA ALA A 227 17.99 -1.42 10.69
C ALA A 227 17.46 -2.67 9.96
N ARG A 228 16.21 -2.65 9.47
CA ARG A 228 15.65 -3.74 8.65
C ARG A 228 16.36 -3.88 7.30
N VAL A 229 16.74 -2.78 6.66
CA VAL A 229 17.56 -2.81 5.42
C VAL A 229 18.98 -3.33 5.70
N GLU A 230 19.60 -2.93 6.82
CA GLU A 230 20.89 -3.48 7.24
C GLU A 230 20.80 -4.99 7.50
N MET A 231 19.72 -5.44 8.13
CA MET A 231 19.45 -6.86 8.34
C MET A 231 19.33 -7.61 7.00
N ALA A 232 18.50 -7.13 6.06
CA ALA A 232 18.37 -7.74 4.73
C ALA A 232 19.72 -7.82 4.00
N SER A 233 20.53 -6.76 4.05
CA SER A 233 21.87 -6.75 3.46
C SER A 233 22.81 -7.75 4.14
N SER A 234 22.78 -7.83 5.48
CA SER A 234 23.59 -8.79 6.25
C SER A 234 23.20 -10.25 5.99
N MET A 235 21.94 -10.47 5.63
CA MET A 235 21.40 -11.76 5.23
C MET A 235 21.71 -12.11 3.78
N ASN A 236 22.33 -11.20 3.04
CA ASN A 236 22.66 -11.30 1.62
C ASN A 236 21.40 -11.36 0.73
N CYS A 237 20.33 -10.64 1.06
CA CYS A 237 19.23 -10.43 0.13
C CYS A 237 19.73 -9.70 -1.13
N ASP A 238 19.22 -10.04 -2.32
CA ASP A 238 19.58 -9.34 -3.57
C ASP A 238 18.73 -8.07 -3.76
N ALA A 239 17.51 -8.08 -3.23
CA ALA A 239 16.63 -6.92 -3.20
C ALA A 239 15.67 -6.93 -2.01
N VAL A 240 14.98 -5.81 -1.82
CA VAL A 240 13.89 -5.67 -0.85
C VAL A 240 12.56 -5.43 -1.57
N GLU A 241 11.50 -6.06 -1.08
CA GLU A 241 10.11 -5.72 -1.35
C GLU A 241 9.55 -4.90 -0.17
N PRO A 242 9.48 -3.57 -0.28
CA PRO A 242 8.82 -2.73 0.72
C PRO A 242 7.30 -2.78 0.56
N ASP A 243 6.58 -3.34 1.54
CA ASP A 243 5.13 -3.39 1.53
C ASP A 243 4.48 -2.19 2.24
N ASN A 244 3.18 -1.99 2.00
CA ASN A 244 2.38 -0.92 2.60
C ASN A 244 2.90 0.51 2.27
N MET A 245 3.33 0.73 1.03
CA MET A 245 3.97 1.98 0.57
C MET A 245 3.04 3.19 0.39
N MET A 246 1.79 3.13 0.87
CA MET A 246 0.72 4.09 0.53
C MET A 246 -0.13 4.55 1.72
N VAL A 247 0.46 4.70 2.91
CA VAL A 247 -0.23 5.16 4.13
C VAL A 247 -1.08 6.42 3.92
N TYR A 248 -0.62 7.34 3.06
CA TYR A 248 -1.33 8.60 2.78
C TYR A 248 -2.75 8.44 2.17
N ILE A 249 -3.02 7.36 1.44
CA ILE A 249 -4.28 7.18 0.68
C ILE A 249 -5.34 6.42 1.47
N GLU A 250 -4.91 5.63 2.46
CA GLU A 250 -5.75 4.81 3.34
C GLU A 250 -6.65 5.65 4.26
N GLY A 251 -6.36 6.93 4.40
CA GLY A 251 -7.24 7.90 5.03
C GLY A 251 -7.29 7.80 6.55
N SER A 252 -8.43 8.15 7.14
CA SER A 252 -8.55 8.34 8.60
C SER A 252 -8.53 7.04 9.41
N SER A 253 -8.75 5.88 8.78
CA SER A 253 -8.62 4.56 9.42
C SER A 253 -7.20 4.28 9.89
N THR A 254 -6.20 4.89 9.24
CA THR A 254 -4.79 4.72 9.61
C THR A 254 -4.46 5.26 10.98
N GLY A 255 -5.23 6.20 11.52
CA GLY A 255 -4.91 6.87 12.79
C GLY A 255 -3.65 7.74 12.76
N VAL A 256 -3.00 7.88 11.60
CA VAL A 256 -1.83 8.73 11.35
C VAL A 256 -2.13 9.68 10.20
N SER A 257 -1.32 10.72 10.01
CA SER A 257 -1.54 11.73 8.98
C SER A 257 -0.31 11.89 8.11
N VAL A 258 -0.30 11.17 6.99
CA VAL A 258 0.76 11.26 5.98
C VAL A 258 0.18 11.96 4.75
N SER A 259 0.85 12.98 4.23
CA SER A 259 0.50 13.60 2.95
C SER A 259 1.18 12.90 1.77
N GLU A 260 0.62 13.02 0.57
CA GLU A 260 1.24 12.44 -0.64
C GLU A 260 2.71 12.87 -0.85
N PRO A 261 3.10 14.16 -0.69
CA PRO A 261 4.51 14.55 -0.78
C PRO A 261 5.41 13.86 0.27
N GLN A 262 4.90 13.66 1.48
CA GLN A 262 5.61 12.95 2.54
C GLN A 262 5.79 11.46 2.20
N GLN A 263 4.77 10.82 1.62
CA GLN A 263 4.90 9.44 1.15
C GLN A 263 5.92 9.32 0.02
N ILE A 264 5.90 10.24 -0.95
CA ILE A 264 6.89 10.26 -2.05
C ILE A 264 8.30 10.43 -1.50
N GLU A 265 8.50 11.33 -0.53
CA GLU A 265 9.78 11.54 0.14
C GLU A 265 10.24 10.27 0.88
N TYR A 266 9.35 9.65 1.66
CA TYR A 266 9.64 8.43 2.40
C TYR A 266 10.00 7.27 1.48
N ASN A 267 9.21 6.99 0.45
CA ASN A 267 9.46 5.93 -0.51
C ASN A 267 10.77 6.17 -1.29
N SER A 268 11.06 7.43 -1.65
CA SER A 268 12.31 7.80 -2.31
C SER A 268 13.52 7.61 -1.41
N TRP A 269 13.41 8.01 -0.14
CA TRP A 269 14.45 7.82 0.87
C TRP A 269 14.70 6.33 1.12
N PHE A 270 13.64 5.53 1.22
CA PHE A 270 13.76 4.08 1.43
C PHE A 270 14.50 3.41 0.26
N ALA A 271 14.16 3.77 -0.98
CA ALA A 271 14.89 3.28 -2.16
C ALA A 271 16.38 3.69 -2.12
N ASP A 272 16.68 4.94 -1.78
CA ASP A 272 18.05 5.45 -1.71
C ASP A 272 18.89 4.70 -0.64
N ILE A 273 18.32 4.33 0.51
CA ILE A 273 19.05 3.53 1.52
C ILE A 273 19.27 2.09 1.06
N VAL A 274 18.29 1.43 0.43
CA VAL A 274 18.43 0.06 -0.07
C VAL A 274 19.55 -0.01 -1.12
N HIS A 275 19.60 0.95 -2.04
CA HIS A 275 20.68 1.10 -3.01
C HIS A 275 22.03 1.38 -2.36
N ALA A 276 22.08 2.15 -1.27
CA ALA A 276 23.32 2.41 -0.53
C ALA A 276 23.90 1.14 0.12
N TYR A 277 23.05 0.17 0.46
CA TYR A 277 23.44 -1.17 0.92
C TYR A 277 23.69 -2.18 -0.23
N GLY A 278 23.64 -1.73 -1.48
CA GLY A 278 24.00 -2.51 -2.66
C GLY A 278 22.94 -3.50 -3.14
N MET A 279 21.71 -3.39 -2.65
CA MET A 279 20.58 -4.25 -3.02
C MET A 279 19.65 -3.54 -4.01
N GLY A 280 18.84 -4.28 -4.75
CA GLY A 280 17.72 -3.74 -5.52
C GLY A 280 16.49 -3.43 -4.66
N VAL A 281 15.53 -2.68 -5.18
CA VAL A 281 14.28 -2.34 -4.46
C VAL A 281 13.07 -2.34 -5.39
N GLY A 282 11.99 -2.97 -4.94
CA GLY A 282 10.71 -3.02 -5.64
C GLY A 282 9.78 -1.87 -5.27
N LEU A 283 8.96 -1.41 -6.21
CA LEU A 283 7.78 -0.60 -5.91
C LEU A 283 6.56 -1.52 -5.82
N LYS A 284 6.03 -1.70 -4.61
CA LYS A 284 4.88 -2.56 -4.32
C LYS A 284 3.57 -1.77 -4.46
N ASN A 285 2.68 -2.23 -5.33
CA ASN A 285 1.38 -1.62 -5.60
C ASN A 285 1.54 -0.12 -5.93
N ALA A 286 1.16 0.76 -4.99
CA ALA A 286 1.31 2.22 -4.99
C ALA A 286 1.13 2.85 -6.38
N VAL A 287 0.08 2.42 -7.08
CA VAL A 287 -0.15 2.61 -8.51
C VAL A 287 -0.17 4.09 -8.87
N GLU A 288 -0.74 4.93 -8.01
CA GLU A 288 -0.80 6.38 -8.15
C GLU A 288 0.59 7.03 -8.13
N LEU A 289 1.56 6.42 -7.45
CA LEU A 289 2.92 6.91 -7.32
C LEU A 289 3.87 6.35 -8.37
N VAL A 290 3.49 5.31 -9.13
CA VAL A 290 4.32 4.68 -10.16
C VAL A 290 4.93 5.69 -11.14
N PRO A 291 4.18 6.63 -11.76
CA PRO A 291 4.77 7.59 -12.71
C PRO A 291 5.77 8.57 -12.08
N ILE A 292 5.70 8.76 -10.76
CA ILE A 292 6.56 9.67 -10.01
C ILE A 292 7.83 8.96 -9.56
N LEU A 293 7.68 7.72 -9.10
CA LEU A 293 8.72 6.97 -8.41
C LEU A 293 9.48 5.99 -9.29
N VAL A 294 9.02 5.66 -10.50
CA VAL A 294 9.62 4.62 -11.37
C VAL A 294 11.15 4.68 -11.47
N ASN A 295 11.74 5.88 -11.54
CA ASN A 295 13.19 6.07 -11.68
C ASN A 295 14.00 5.72 -10.42
N LYS A 296 13.35 5.54 -9.26
CA LYS A 296 13.96 5.18 -7.98
C LYS A 296 13.97 3.67 -7.71
N PHE A 297 13.20 2.90 -8.45
CA PHE A 297 12.98 1.47 -8.18
C PHE A 297 13.47 0.61 -9.35
N ASP A 298 13.86 -0.62 -9.04
CA ASP A 298 14.48 -1.57 -9.99
C ASP A 298 13.45 -2.48 -10.67
N PHE A 299 12.31 -2.70 -10.01
CA PHE A 299 11.18 -3.47 -10.50
C PHE A 299 9.88 -3.01 -9.81
N ALA A 300 8.75 -3.45 -10.33
CA ALA A 300 7.46 -3.33 -9.63
C ALA A 300 6.93 -4.71 -9.23
N LEU A 301 6.25 -4.76 -8.09
CA LEU A 301 5.40 -5.88 -7.69
C LEU A 301 3.97 -5.33 -7.53
N ASN A 302 3.00 -5.91 -8.22
CA ASN A 302 1.59 -5.56 -8.04
C ASN A 302 0.78 -6.80 -7.64
N GLU A 303 -0.18 -6.58 -6.76
CA GLU A 303 -1.22 -7.52 -6.41
C GLU A 303 -2.54 -7.09 -7.05
N GLU A 304 -3.04 -7.95 -7.92
CA GLU A 304 -4.37 -7.88 -8.52
C GLU A 304 -4.59 -6.77 -9.57
N CYS A 305 -3.55 -6.40 -10.35
CA CYS A 305 -3.70 -5.30 -11.32
C CYS A 305 -4.80 -5.56 -12.35
N HIS A 306 -5.09 -6.83 -12.70
CA HIS A 306 -6.15 -7.16 -13.65
C HIS A 306 -7.53 -7.10 -12.97
N GLU A 307 -7.66 -7.57 -11.73
CA GLU A 307 -8.91 -7.45 -10.96
C GLU A 307 -9.33 -5.98 -10.82
N TRP A 308 -8.38 -5.10 -10.56
CA TRP A 308 -8.61 -3.67 -10.36
C TRP A 308 -8.49 -2.82 -11.64
N ASN A 309 -8.17 -3.44 -12.78
CA ASN A 309 -8.00 -2.77 -14.07
C ASN A 309 -6.99 -1.60 -14.01
N GLU A 310 -5.83 -1.85 -13.41
CA GLU A 310 -4.77 -0.88 -13.15
C GLU A 310 -3.42 -1.22 -13.79
N CYS A 311 -3.32 -2.36 -14.49
CA CYS A 311 -2.07 -2.83 -15.11
C CYS A 311 -1.44 -1.84 -16.11
N VAL A 312 -2.25 -1.04 -16.80
CA VAL A 312 -1.81 -0.18 -17.92
C VAL A 312 -0.74 0.85 -17.50
N VAL A 313 -0.69 1.24 -16.22
CA VAL A 313 0.31 2.21 -15.74
C VAL A 313 1.74 1.71 -15.94
N TYR A 314 1.92 0.38 -15.93
CA TYR A 314 3.23 -0.26 -15.99
C TYR A 314 3.85 -0.27 -17.39
N GLU A 315 3.04 -0.19 -18.45
CA GLU A 315 3.50 -0.21 -19.86
C GLU A 315 4.46 0.96 -20.16
N ASP A 316 4.01 2.18 -19.88
CA ASP A 316 4.75 3.42 -20.17
C ASP A 316 5.73 3.82 -19.05
N THR A 317 5.90 2.97 -18.03
CA THR A 317 6.78 3.22 -16.88
C THR A 317 7.84 2.12 -16.77
N PHE A 318 7.68 1.15 -15.87
CA PHE A 318 8.66 0.10 -15.61
C PHE A 318 8.99 -0.68 -16.88
N LEU A 319 7.99 -1.12 -17.65
CA LEU A 319 8.20 -1.94 -18.83
C LEU A 319 8.90 -1.19 -19.96
N ALA A 320 8.57 0.09 -20.17
CA ALA A 320 9.24 0.98 -21.13
C ALA A 320 10.70 1.26 -20.76
N GLU A 321 11.03 1.29 -19.47
CA GLU A 321 12.41 1.40 -18.96
C GLU A 321 13.17 0.06 -18.95
N GLY A 322 12.53 -1.04 -19.37
CA GLY A 322 13.13 -2.36 -19.40
C GLY A 322 13.20 -3.06 -18.03
N LYS A 323 12.49 -2.54 -17.03
CA LYS A 323 12.38 -3.10 -15.68
C LYS A 323 11.29 -4.16 -15.62
N PRO A 324 11.47 -5.26 -14.86
CA PRO A 324 10.42 -6.26 -14.70
C PRO A 324 9.25 -5.72 -13.86
N VAL A 325 8.07 -6.28 -14.14
CA VAL A 325 6.86 -6.09 -13.36
C VAL A 325 6.31 -7.46 -13.02
N PHE A 326 6.40 -7.78 -11.74
CA PHE A 326 5.87 -8.99 -11.15
C PHE A 326 4.42 -8.73 -10.76
N ASN A 327 3.48 -9.54 -11.23
CA ASN A 327 2.06 -9.37 -10.92
C ASN A 327 1.45 -10.66 -10.35
N VAL A 328 0.77 -10.59 -9.21
CA VAL A 328 0.07 -11.75 -8.65
C VAL A 328 -1.43 -11.50 -8.65
N GLU A 329 -2.22 -12.50 -9.08
CA GLU A 329 -3.68 -12.46 -8.99
C GLU A 329 -4.18 -13.55 -8.04
N TYR A 330 -5.13 -13.20 -7.17
CA TYR A 330 -5.66 -14.13 -6.17
C TYR A 330 -7.03 -14.71 -6.53
N ASN A 331 -7.89 -13.89 -7.14
CA ASN A 331 -9.27 -14.23 -7.42
C ASN A 331 -9.53 -14.60 -8.89
N LEU A 332 -8.52 -14.45 -9.75
CA LEU A 332 -8.60 -14.70 -11.18
C LEU A 332 -7.90 -16.00 -11.59
N GLY A 333 -8.37 -16.61 -12.67
CA GLY A 333 -7.77 -17.82 -13.25
C GLY A 333 -6.96 -17.53 -14.51
N LYS A 334 -6.46 -18.58 -15.18
CA LYS A 334 -5.61 -18.47 -16.39
C LYS A 334 -6.21 -17.69 -17.58
N SER A 335 -7.47 -17.25 -17.52
CA SER A 335 -8.07 -16.39 -18.54
C SER A 335 -7.39 -15.03 -18.67
N VAL A 336 -6.71 -14.54 -17.62
CA VAL A 336 -5.98 -13.25 -17.67
C VAL A 336 -4.61 -13.36 -18.34
N CYS A 337 -4.09 -14.58 -18.50
CA CYS A 337 -2.70 -14.78 -18.88
C CYS A 337 -2.36 -14.25 -20.28
N ASP A 338 -3.27 -14.36 -21.25
CA ASP A 338 -3.03 -13.84 -22.61
C ASP A 338 -2.86 -12.31 -22.60
N GLU A 339 -3.64 -11.59 -21.78
CA GLU A 339 -3.54 -10.14 -21.62
C GLU A 339 -2.28 -9.75 -20.86
N ALA A 340 -2.02 -10.38 -19.71
CA ALA A 340 -0.81 -10.16 -18.92
C ALA A 340 0.47 -10.34 -19.74
N ASN A 341 0.54 -11.43 -20.51
CA ASN A 341 1.68 -11.75 -21.37
C ASN A 341 1.82 -10.73 -22.52
N ALA A 342 0.70 -10.21 -23.06
CA ALA A 342 0.73 -9.19 -24.10
C ALA A 342 1.24 -7.83 -23.59
N LEU A 343 0.92 -7.48 -22.34
CA LEU A 343 1.48 -6.32 -21.64
C LEU A 343 2.97 -6.52 -21.31
N GLY A 344 3.40 -7.77 -21.17
CA GLY A 344 4.77 -8.13 -20.80
C GLY A 344 5.02 -8.13 -19.30
N LEU A 345 3.95 -8.37 -18.52
CA LEU A 345 3.99 -8.64 -17.09
C LEU A 345 4.35 -10.12 -16.86
N ASP A 346 5.17 -10.42 -15.84
CA ASP A 346 5.29 -11.81 -15.37
C ASP A 346 4.21 -12.06 -14.31
N THR A 347 3.07 -12.59 -14.76
CA THR A 347 1.92 -12.87 -13.88
C THR A 347 1.94 -14.29 -13.33
N ILE A 348 1.72 -14.41 -12.02
CA ILE A 348 1.41 -15.66 -11.33
C ILE A 348 0.03 -15.59 -10.69
N LEU A 349 -0.59 -16.75 -10.52
CA LEU A 349 -1.89 -16.90 -9.87
C LEU A 349 -1.69 -17.70 -8.59
N LYS A 350 -2.22 -17.21 -7.46
CA LYS A 350 -1.95 -17.77 -6.12
C LYS A 350 -3.17 -17.67 -5.21
N SER A 351 -3.14 -18.33 -4.05
CA SER A 351 -4.04 -17.98 -2.95
C SER A 351 -3.46 -16.84 -2.12
N TYR A 352 -4.31 -16.19 -1.33
CA TYR A 352 -3.89 -15.19 -0.33
C TYR A 352 -2.98 -15.76 0.77
N ASP A 353 -2.85 -17.09 0.87
CA ASP A 353 -1.97 -17.71 1.87
C ASP A 353 -0.49 -17.50 1.53
N LEU A 354 -0.14 -17.13 0.29
CA LEU A 354 1.25 -16.87 -0.14
C LEU A 354 2.22 -18.01 0.23
N ASP A 355 1.74 -19.24 0.12
CA ASP A 355 2.54 -20.45 0.26
C ASP A 355 3.28 -20.79 -1.05
N ALA A 356 3.86 -21.98 -1.13
CA ALA A 356 4.63 -22.41 -2.29
C ALA A 356 3.82 -22.49 -3.59
N ALA A 357 2.50 -22.74 -3.51
CA ALA A 357 1.69 -23.07 -4.68
C ALA A 357 1.48 -21.85 -5.58
N PHE A 358 1.61 -22.03 -6.89
CA PHE A 358 1.31 -21.00 -7.88
C PHE A 358 1.07 -21.59 -9.27
N CYS A 359 0.38 -20.82 -10.10
CA CYS A 359 0.27 -21.08 -11.53
C CYS A 359 0.98 -19.95 -12.29
N SER A 360 1.85 -20.29 -13.24
CA SER A 360 2.47 -19.30 -14.10
C SER A 360 1.59 -19.01 -15.33
N CYS A 361 1.48 -17.73 -15.68
CA CYS A 361 0.91 -17.30 -16.96
C CYS A 361 1.90 -17.42 -18.13
N VAL A 362 3.20 -17.29 -17.87
CA VAL A 362 4.23 -17.31 -18.91
C VAL A 362 4.61 -18.74 -19.31
N ASP A 363 4.83 -19.63 -18.34
CA ASP A 363 5.21 -21.02 -18.60
C ASP A 363 4.53 -22.00 -17.63
N PRO A 364 3.46 -22.68 -18.07
CA PRO A 364 2.73 -23.66 -17.25
C PRO A 364 3.56 -24.86 -16.79
N SER A 365 4.75 -25.11 -17.35
CA SER A 365 5.62 -26.18 -16.87
C SER A 365 6.23 -25.89 -15.49
N ARG A 366 6.15 -24.63 -15.03
CA ARG A 366 6.58 -24.17 -13.70
C ARG A 366 5.49 -24.22 -12.64
N ASP A 367 4.26 -24.57 -13.00
CA ASP A 367 3.14 -24.64 -12.06
C ASP A 367 3.48 -25.56 -10.87
N VAL A 368 3.29 -25.06 -9.65
CA VAL A 368 3.46 -25.82 -8.40
C VAL A 368 2.11 -25.91 -7.72
N ASP A 369 1.57 -27.12 -7.57
CA ASP A 369 0.26 -27.39 -6.95
C ASP A 369 -0.85 -26.42 -7.39
N CYS A 370 -0.83 -26.05 -8.68
CA CYS A 370 -1.77 -25.13 -9.28
C CYS A 370 -3.21 -25.66 -9.16
N MET A 371 -3.99 -25.09 -8.24
CA MET A 371 -5.42 -25.34 -8.08
C MET A 371 -6.19 -24.07 -8.41
N HIS A 372 -7.02 -24.13 -9.45
CA HIS A 372 -8.01 -23.10 -9.80
C HIS A 372 -9.42 -23.63 -9.59
#